data_AF-A0A519JRB1-F1
#
_entry.id   AF-A0A519JRB1-F1
#
_cell.length_a   1.000
_cell.length_b   1.000
_cell.length_c   1.000
_cell.angle_alpha   90.00
_cell.angle_beta   90.00
_cell.angle_gamma   90.00
#
_symmetry.space_group_name_H-M   'P 1'
#
loop_
_entity.id
_entity.type
_entity.pdbx_description
1 polymer ?
#
loop_
_entity_poly.entity_id
_entity_poly.type
_entity_poly.pdbx_seq_one_letter_code
_entity_poly.pdbx_strand_id
1 'polypeptide(L)'
;MGRATAVKPGLDQAPPYSRISPVFGEGAMRTVLISIVLILTATLLGSCATMSAEECVAGDWTGRGFADGAAGYTQSRLGEHAEACGKHGVAPDDDAYRTGWAQGVLRYCTLPNGFAQGRSGAGYAGVCPRDLEAEFLPAYQDGQSVHVADQAVSSARGSVDSLGGRLEELDDKITAKQRELRADGLTDEQRDQIRTRIQEIRREREDTERDWRRAQRELDDAERNARDVRYRFQRIYGAW
;
A
#
# COMPACT_ATOMS: atom_id res chain seq x y z
N MET A 1 10.38 -63.01 -45.82
CA MET A 1 9.32 -62.46 -44.94
C MET A 1 9.88 -61.18 -44.35
N GLY A 2 9.33 -59.97 -44.47
CA GLY A 2 8.17 -59.39 -45.11
C GLY A 2 8.38 -57.86 -44.99
N ARG A 3 7.86 -57.11 -45.95
CA ARG A 3 7.98 -55.65 -46.13
C ARG A 3 7.65 -54.83 -44.87
N ALA A 4 8.24 -53.65 -44.74
CA ALA A 4 7.50 -52.38 -44.77
C ALA A 4 8.46 -51.19 -44.62
N THR A 5 8.66 -50.48 -45.72
CA THR A 5 9.12 -49.09 -45.78
C THR A 5 8.01 -48.16 -45.28
N ALA A 6 8.30 -47.27 -44.33
CA ALA A 6 7.43 -46.14 -44.01
C ALA A 6 8.07 -44.84 -44.53
N VAL A 7 7.27 -44.10 -45.30
CA VAL A 7 7.60 -42.86 -46.00
C VAL A 7 6.57 -41.80 -45.57
N LYS A 8 7.06 -40.56 -45.36
CA LYS A 8 6.37 -39.22 -45.34
C LYS A 8 5.49 -38.86 -44.12
N PRO A 9 5.06 -37.59 -43.96
CA PRO A 9 5.45 -36.28 -44.59
C PRO A 9 5.86 -35.27 -43.48
N GLY A 10 6.20 -33.98 -43.65
CA GLY A 10 6.07 -32.96 -44.68
C GLY A 10 6.00 -31.62 -43.94
N LEU A 11 6.89 -30.69 -44.27
CA LEU A 11 6.82 -29.29 -43.84
C LEU A 11 5.57 -28.64 -44.43
N ASP A 12 4.74 -28.00 -43.61
CA ASP A 12 3.75 -27.03 -44.09
C ASP A 12 3.64 -25.81 -43.16
N GLN A 13 4.16 -24.70 -43.68
CA GLN A 13 3.48 -23.42 -43.86
C GLN A 13 2.69 -22.84 -42.67
N ALA A 14 3.32 -21.86 -41.99
CA ALA A 14 2.61 -20.87 -41.20
C ALA A 14 1.94 -19.81 -42.11
N PRO A 15 0.70 -19.36 -41.83
CA PRO A 15 0.02 -18.35 -42.63
C PRO A 15 0.59 -16.93 -42.39
N PRO A 16 0.48 -16.00 -43.35
CA PRO A 16 0.90 -14.62 -43.17
C PRO A 16 -0.10 -13.87 -42.27
N TYR A 17 0.41 -13.23 -41.21
CA TYR A 17 -0.34 -12.26 -40.43
C TYR A 17 -0.68 -11.04 -41.30
N SER A 18 -1.96 -10.89 -41.62
CA SER A 18 -2.55 -9.69 -42.22
C SER A 18 -2.51 -8.54 -41.21
N ARG A 19 -1.71 -7.51 -41.52
CA ARG A 19 -1.74 -6.22 -40.81
C ARG A 19 -2.99 -5.46 -41.23
N ILE A 20 -3.96 -5.36 -40.32
CA ILE A 20 -5.07 -4.41 -40.41
C ILE A 20 -4.61 -3.15 -39.67
N SER A 21 -4.29 -2.10 -40.42
CA SER A 21 -4.10 -0.76 -39.86
C SER A 21 -5.46 -0.08 -39.71
N PRO A 22 -5.87 0.36 -38.51
CA PRO A 22 -7.08 1.16 -38.39
C PRO A 22 -6.78 2.62 -38.76
N VAL A 23 -7.50 3.12 -39.75
CA VAL A 23 -7.53 4.54 -40.12
C VAL A 23 -8.49 5.24 -39.14
N PHE A 24 -7.96 5.82 -38.06
CA PHE A 24 -8.75 6.71 -37.20
C PHE A 24 -8.18 8.14 -37.28
N GLY A 25 -9.02 9.05 -37.76
CA GLY A 25 -8.70 10.47 -37.93
C GLY A 25 -8.47 11.17 -36.59
N GLU A 26 -7.38 11.94 -36.55
CA GLU A 26 -6.78 12.58 -35.36
C GLU A 26 -7.69 13.64 -34.68
N GLY A 27 -8.80 14.03 -35.31
CA GLY A 27 -9.70 15.07 -34.80
C GLY A 27 -10.76 14.60 -33.80
N ALA A 28 -11.28 13.37 -33.94
CA ALA A 28 -12.39 12.87 -33.11
C ALA A 28 -11.92 12.38 -31.72
N MET A 29 -10.66 11.93 -31.62
CA MET A 29 -10.11 11.38 -30.39
C MET A 29 -9.87 12.46 -29.32
N ARG A 30 -9.50 13.68 -29.72
CA ARG A 30 -9.25 14.80 -28.80
C ARG A 30 -10.51 15.31 -28.10
N THR A 31 -11.64 15.42 -28.81
CA THR A 31 -12.92 15.86 -28.24
C THR A 31 -13.57 14.79 -27.36
N VAL A 32 -13.40 13.51 -27.71
CA VAL A 32 -13.82 12.37 -26.87
C VAL A 32 -12.97 12.29 -25.59
N LEU A 33 -11.65 12.49 -25.68
CA LEU A 33 -10.77 12.51 -24.50
C LEU A 33 -11.07 13.67 -23.55
N ILE A 34 -11.36 14.88 -24.06
CA ILE A 34 -11.74 16.03 -23.21
C ILE A 34 -13.09 15.80 -22.52
N SER A 35 -14.04 15.16 -23.20
CA SER A 35 -15.36 14.84 -22.63
C SER A 35 -15.29 13.73 -21.57
N ILE A 36 -14.44 12.72 -21.77
CA ILE A 36 -14.19 11.65 -20.80
C ILE A 36 -13.46 12.21 -19.57
N VAL A 37 -12.49 13.09 -19.74
CA VAL A 37 -11.78 13.75 -18.63
C VAL A 37 -12.73 14.62 -17.80
N LEU A 38 -13.64 15.38 -18.44
CA LEU A 38 -14.63 16.21 -17.73
C LEU A 38 -15.65 15.38 -16.93
N ILE A 39 -16.09 14.22 -17.45
CA ILE A 39 -16.99 13.31 -16.74
C ILE A 39 -16.27 12.58 -15.59
N LEU A 40 -14.98 12.21 -15.77
CA LEU A 40 -14.15 11.61 -14.72
C LEU A 40 -13.78 12.60 -13.60
N THR A 41 -13.65 13.89 -13.90
CA THR A 41 -13.38 14.91 -12.85
C THR A 41 -14.61 15.25 -12.00
N ALA A 42 -15.83 15.06 -12.52
CA ALA A 42 -17.06 15.38 -11.79
C ALA A 42 -17.42 14.36 -10.70
N THR A 43 -16.90 13.12 -10.77
CA THR A 43 -17.16 12.07 -9.76
C THR A 43 -16.17 12.08 -8.60
N LEU A 44 -15.10 12.88 -8.67
CA LEU A 44 -14.07 12.97 -7.62
C LEU A 44 -14.40 14.01 -6.53
N LEU A 45 -15.52 14.73 -6.64
CA LEU A 45 -16.03 15.64 -5.60
C LEU A 45 -17.07 14.97 -4.70
N GLY A 46 -17.10 13.63 -4.67
CA GLY A 46 -17.81 12.88 -3.63
C GLY A 46 -17.19 13.22 -2.27
N SER A 47 -17.76 14.23 -1.61
CA SER A 47 -17.61 14.44 -0.17
C SER A 47 -17.69 13.10 0.54
N CYS A 48 -16.91 12.92 1.59
CA CYS A 48 -16.89 11.74 2.46
C CYS A 48 -18.26 11.59 3.16
N ALA A 49 -19.30 11.30 2.38
CA ALA A 49 -20.67 11.16 2.83
C ALA A 49 -20.73 9.83 3.55
N THR A 50 -21.08 9.90 4.82
CA THR A 50 -21.12 8.73 5.70
C THR A 50 -22.33 7.84 5.44
N MET A 51 -23.34 8.38 4.72
CA MET A 51 -24.54 7.70 4.23
C MET A 51 -24.98 8.24 2.86
N SER A 52 -25.57 7.37 2.04
CA SER A 52 -26.23 7.73 0.78
C SER A 52 -27.65 8.25 1.01
N ALA A 53 -28.23 8.93 0.00
CA ALA A 53 -29.61 9.41 0.07
C ALA A 53 -30.60 8.26 0.27
N GLU A 54 -30.35 7.11 -0.36
CA GLU A 54 -31.15 5.90 -0.22
C GLU A 54 -31.08 5.33 1.19
N GLU A 55 -29.88 5.30 1.80
CA GLU A 55 -29.70 4.86 3.18
C GLU A 55 -30.41 5.80 4.17
N CYS A 56 -30.36 7.11 3.92
CA CYS A 56 -31.10 8.10 4.71
C CYS A 56 -32.61 7.86 4.64
N VAL A 57 -33.16 7.69 3.44
CA VAL A 57 -34.60 7.47 3.23
C VAL A 57 -35.07 6.12 3.78
N ALA A 58 -34.21 5.09 3.73
CA ALA A 58 -34.50 3.79 4.33
C ALA A 58 -34.69 3.86 5.85
N GLY A 59 -33.99 4.78 6.53
CA GLY A 59 -34.26 5.13 7.93
C GLY A 59 -33.92 4.05 8.97
N ASP A 60 -33.11 3.04 8.63
CA ASP A 60 -32.66 2.01 9.58
C ASP A 60 -31.52 2.53 10.48
N TRP A 61 -31.86 3.44 11.37
CA TRP A 61 -30.91 4.06 12.30
C TRP A 61 -30.33 3.06 13.31
N THR A 62 -31.11 2.05 13.71
CA THR A 62 -30.61 0.98 14.59
C THR A 62 -29.54 0.15 13.89
N GLY A 63 -29.79 -0.32 12.67
CA GLY A 63 -28.82 -1.07 11.87
C GLY A 63 -27.57 -0.24 11.58
N ARG A 64 -27.74 1.05 11.26
CA ARG A 64 -26.61 1.97 11.05
C ARG A 64 -25.76 2.14 12.32
N GLY A 65 -26.40 2.35 13.47
CA GLY A 65 -25.72 2.43 14.76
C GLY A 65 -24.94 1.16 15.06
N PHE A 66 -25.57 0.00 14.87
CA PHE A 66 -24.93 -1.30 15.06
C PHE A 66 -23.68 -1.45 14.18
N ALA A 67 -23.78 -1.13 12.89
CA ALA A 67 -22.65 -1.21 11.98
C ALA A 67 -21.50 -0.29 12.40
N ASP A 68 -21.80 0.95 12.80
CA ASP A 68 -20.78 1.89 13.25
C ASP A 68 -20.11 1.45 14.56
N GLY A 69 -20.89 0.96 15.52
CA GLY A 69 -20.38 0.41 16.78
C GLY A 69 -19.50 -0.82 16.54
N ALA A 70 -19.94 -1.74 15.67
CA ALA A 70 -19.18 -2.94 15.29
C ALA A 70 -17.89 -2.61 14.53
N ALA A 71 -17.84 -1.46 13.85
CA ALA A 71 -16.64 -0.92 13.21
C ALA A 71 -15.73 -0.13 14.16
N GLY A 72 -16.15 0.12 15.41
CA GLY A 72 -15.36 0.84 16.41
C GLY A 72 -15.40 2.37 16.27
N TYR A 73 -16.38 2.92 15.54
CA TYR A 73 -16.55 4.36 15.45
C TYR A 73 -17.16 4.94 16.72
N THR A 74 -16.82 6.19 17.04
CA THR A 74 -17.41 6.92 18.16
C THR A 74 -18.86 7.28 17.89
N GLN A 75 -19.66 7.43 18.95
CA GLN A 75 -21.07 7.85 18.81
C GLN A 75 -21.23 9.22 18.15
N SER A 76 -20.19 10.07 18.18
CA SER A 76 -20.19 11.38 17.51
C SER A 76 -20.39 11.28 15.99
N ARG A 77 -20.14 10.11 15.40
CA ARG A 77 -20.35 9.85 13.97
C ARG A 77 -21.80 10.02 13.53
N LEU A 78 -22.77 9.94 14.46
CA LEU A 78 -24.15 10.30 14.18
C LEU A 78 -24.31 11.73 13.64
N GLY A 79 -23.48 12.67 14.10
CA GLY A 79 -23.49 14.04 13.59
C GLY A 79 -23.13 14.12 12.11
N GLU A 80 -22.20 13.30 11.65
CA GLU A 80 -21.81 13.20 10.24
C GLU A 80 -22.97 12.66 9.39
N HIS A 81 -23.68 11.64 9.91
CA HIS A 81 -24.89 11.12 9.27
C HIS A 81 -26.02 12.15 9.23
N ALA A 82 -26.20 12.92 10.30
CA ALA A 82 -27.21 13.98 10.37
C ALA A 82 -26.96 15.06 9.30
N GLU A 83 -25.70 15.44 9.11
CA GLU A 83 -25.31 16.41 8.07
C GLU A 83 -25.58 15.85 6.66
N ALA A 84 -25.22 14.58 6.41
CA ALA A 84 -25.45 13.93 5.13
C ALA A 84 -26.94 13.80 4.80
N CYS A 85 -27.73 13.28 5.75
CA CYS A 85 -29.17 13.04 5.56
C CYS A 85 -30.02 14.32 5.61
N GLY A 86 -29.57 15.35 6.31
CA GLY A 86 -30.22 16.66 6.35
C GLY A 86 -30.33 17.32 4.96
N LYS A 87 -29.37 17.06 4.05
CA LYS A 87 -29.42 17.49 2.64
C LYS A 87 -30.61 16.91 1.87
N HIS A 88 -31.17 15.82 2.38
CA HIS A 88 -32.33 15.11 1.83
C HIS A 88 -33.58 15.28 2.70
N GLY A 89 -33.55 16.18 3.70
CA GLY A 89 -34.67 16.44 4.59
C GLY A 89 -34.93 15.33 5.61
N VAL A 90 -33.99 14.41 5.82
CA VAL A 90 -34.10 13.32 6.79
C VAL A 90 -33.31 13.65 8.05
N ALA A 91 -33.96 13.57 9.21
CA ALA A 91 -33.32 13.69 10.52
C ALA A 91 -33.07 12.29 11.12
N PRO A 92 -31.93 12.05 11.79
CA PRO A 92 -31.68 10.79 12.46
C PRO A 92 -32.57 10.52 13.67
N ASP A 93 -32.86 9.25 13.91
CA ASP A 93 -33.38 8.76 15.18
C ASP A 93 -32.19 8.45 16.11
N ASP A 94 -31.94 9.37 17.05
CA ASP A 94 -30.81 9.33 17.98
C ASP A 94 -30.88 8.12 18.92
N ASP A 95 -32.06 7.83 19.47
CA ASP A 95 -32.25 6.72 20.41
C ASP A 95 -32.09 5.37 19.71
N ALA A 96 -32.64 5.22 18.51
CA ALA A 96 -32.46 4.03 17.68
C ALA A 96 -30.99 3.81 17.33
N TYR A 97 -30.30 4.87 16.88
CA TYR A 97 -28.87 4.80 16.56
C TYR A 97 -28.01 4.42 17.77
N ARG A 98 -28.19 5.09 18.92
CA ARG A 98 -27.41 4.79 20.13
C ARG A 98 -27.66 3.38 20.63
N THR A 99 -28.90 2.89 20.54
CA THR A 99 -29.26 1.51 20.89
C THR A 99 -28.52 0.51 20.00
N GLY A 100 -28.55 0.72 18.68
CA GLY A 100 -27.80 -0.10 17.73
C GLY A 100 -26.30 -0.05 18.02
N TRP A 101 -25.74 1.14 18.20
CA TRP A 101 -24.33 1.36 18.49
C TRP A 101 -23.87 0.63 19.74
N ALA A 102 -24.64 0.71 20.82
CA ALA A 102 -24.34 0.03 22.08
C ALA A 102 -24.31 -1.49 21.92
N GLN A 103 -25.08 -2.07 20.98
CA GLN A 103 -25.02 -3.51 20.67
C GLN A 103 -23.83 -3.83 19.75
N GLY A 104 -23.57 -2.98 18.76
CA GLY A 104 -22.47 -3.15 17.80
C GLY A 104 -21.11 -3.11 18.47
N VAL A 105 -20.90 -2.16 19.39
CA VAL A 105 -19.61 -1.98 20.07
C VAL A 105 -19.17 -3.20 20.88
N LEU A 106 -20.11 -4.02 21.35
CA LEU A 106 -19.81 -5.30 22.01
C LEU A 106 -19.16 -6.32 21.07
N ARG A 107 -19.38 -6.21 19.75
CA ARG A 107 -18.70 -7.04 18.73
C ARG A 107 -17.30 -6.53 18.44
N TYR A 108 -17.08 -5.23 18.54
CA TYR A 108 -15.77 -4.63 18.39
C TYR A 108 -14.88 -4.89 19.61
N CYS A 109 -15.43 -4.74 20.82
CA CYS A 109 -14.69 -4.81 22.07
C CYS A 109 -14.46 -6.23 22.55
N THR A 110 -13.68 -6.98 21.77
CA THR A 110 -13.27 -8.35 22.09
C THR A 110 -11.76 -8.46 22.10
N LEU A 111 -11.22 -9.38 22.91
CA LEU A 111 -9.79 -9.64 22.98
C LEU A 111 -9.16 -9.94 21.60
N PRO A 112 -9.74 -10.84 20.76
CA PRO A 112 -9.17 -11.11 19.43
C PRO A 112 -9.19 -9.88 18.50
N ASN A 113 -10.25 -9.07 18.55
CA ASN A 113 -10.31 -7.86 17.74
C ASN A 113 -9.34 -6.80 18.25
N GLY A 114 -9.18 -6.61 19.57
CA GLY A 114 -8.18 -5.71 20.14
C GLY A 114 -6.79 -5.98 19.57
N PHE A 115 -6.34 -7.24 19.64
CA PHE A 115 -5.07 -7.66 19.05
C PHE A 115 -5.00 -7.40 17.54
N ALA A 116 -6.05 -7.71 16.79
CA ALA A 116 -6.10 -7.45 15.35
C ALA A 116 -6.01 -5.95 15.00
N GLN A 117 -6.70 -5.08 15.76
CA GLN A 117 -6.66 -3.62 15.59
C GLN A 117 -5.28 -3.05 15.95
N GLY A 118 -4.64 -3.58 16.99
CA GLY A 118 -3.27 -3.20 17.33
C GLY A 118 -2.30 -3.55 16.21
N ARG A 119 -2.40 -4.77 15.65
CA ARG A 119 -1.54 -5.25 14.55
C ARG A 119 -1.71 -4.44 13.27
N SER A 120 -2.93 -3.99 12.97
CA SER A 120 -3.18 -3.18 11.77
C SER A 120 -2.58 -1.77 11.88
N GLY A 121 -2.19 -1.33 13.08
CA GLY A 121 -1.73 0.03 13.34
C GLY A 121 -2.87 1.04 13.44
N ALA A 122 -4.13 0.59 13.51
CA ALA A 122 -5.27 1.46 13.69
C ALA A 122 -5.24 2.13 15.07
N GLY A 123 -5.66 3.39 15.15
CA GLY A 123 -5.87 4.07 16.43
C GLY A 123 -7.08 3.50 17.16
N TYR A 124 -7.05 3.49 18.49
CA TYR A 124 -8.20 3.13 19.32
C TYR A 124 -8.88 4.39 19.88
N ALA A 125 -10.18 4.53 19.63
CA ALA A 125 -10.95 5.73 19.96
C ALA A 125 -11.60 5.71 21.37
N GLY A 126 -11.26 4.75 22.23
CA GLY A 126 -11.82 4.67 23.59
C GLY A 126 -13.31 4.31 23.62
N VAL A 127 -13.79 3.52 22.65
CA VAL A 127 -15.21 3.20 22.49
C VAL A 127 -15.69 2.07 23.38
N CYS A 128 -14.79 1.28 23.97
CA CYS A 128 -15.18 0.11 24.73
C CYS A 128 -15.74 0.46 26.11
N PRO A 129 -16.85 -0.19 26.52
CA PRO A 129 -17.28 -0.20 27.91
C PRO A 129 -16.16 -0.70 28.84
N ARG A 130 -16.11 -0.20 30.06
CA ARG A 130 -14.98 -0.44 31.00
C ARG A 130 -14.72 -1.92 31.29
N ASP A 131 -15.75 -2.73 31.35
CA ASP A 131 -15.69 -4.17 31.57
C ASP A 131 -15.03 -4.90 30.40
N LEU A 132 -15.34 -4.53 29.16
CA LEU A 132 -14.74 -5.11 27.95
C LEU A 132 -13.36 -4.52 27.63
N GLU A 133 -13.16 -3.25 27.95
CA GLU A 133 -11.91 -2.53 27.71
C GLU A 133 -10.74 -3.15 28.49
N ALA A 134 -11.01 -3.73 29.66
CA ALA A 134 -10.02 -4.39 30.50
C ALA A 134 -9.29 -5.55 29.79
N GLU A 135 -9.94 -6.24 28.85
CA GLU A 135 -9.32 -7.28 28.02
C GLU A 135 -8.90 -6.76 26.64
N PHE A 136 -9.68 -5.85 26.05
CA PHE A 136 -9.41 -5.30 24.73
C PHE A 136 -8.10 -4.49 24.70
N LEU A 137 -7.88 -3.61 25.68
CA LEU A 137 -6.77 -2.65 25.63
C LEU A 137 -5.39 -3.32 25.76
N PRO A 138 -5.16 -4.29 26.67
CA PRO A 138 -3.91 -5.05 26.67
C PRO A 138 -3.68 -5.80 25.36
N ALA A 139 -4.72 -6.41 24.79
CA ALA A 139 -4.61 -7.11 23.51
C ALA A 139 -4.25 -6.16 22.37
N TYR A 140 -4.84 -4.97 22.36
CA TYR A 140 -4.49 -3.90 21.44
C TYR A 140 -3.03 -3.48 21.56
N GLN A 141 -2.50 -3.31 22.77
CA GLN A 141 -1.09 -2.97 23.00
C GLN A 141 -0.13 -4.09 22.56
N ASP A 142 -0.51 -5.35 22.76
CA ASP A 142 0.22 -6.50 22.24
C ASP A 142 0.26 -6.49 20.71
N GLY A 143 -0.88 -6.19 20.07
CA GLY A 143 -0.97 -6.02 18.63
C GLY A 143 -0.09 -4.86 18.12
N GLN A 144 -0.06 -3.73 18.83
CA GLN A 144 0.82 -2.61 18.50
C GLN A 144 2.30 -3.00 18.56
N SER A 145 2.68 -3.85 19.52
CA SER A 145 4.07 -4.34 19.61
C SER A 145 4.48 -5.13 18.37
N VAL A 146 3.56 -5.94 17.83
CA VAL A 146 3.74 -6.62 16.53
C VAL A 146 3.86 -5.60 15.39
N HIS A 147 2.94 -4.64 15.34
CA HIS A 147 2.93 -3.62 14.28
C HIS A 147 4.25 -2.86 14.21
N VAL A 148 4.77 -2.41 15.36
CA VAL A 148 6.04 -1.69 15.46
C VAL A 148 7.20 -2.56 14.97
N ALA A 149 7.23 -3.84 15.34
CA ALA A 149 8.29 -4.74 14.90
C ALA A 149 8.25 -4.98 13.38
N ASP A 150 7.06 -5.15 12.80
CA ASP A 150 6.86 -5.32 11.36
C ASP A 150 7.17 -4.03 10.56
N GLN A 151 6.85 -2.86 11.13
CA GLN A 151 7.24 -1.56 10.56
C GLN A 151 8.77 -1.38 10.56
N ALA A 152 9.47 -1.80 11.62
CA ALA A 152 10.92 -1.73 11.69
C ALA A 152 11.58 -2.56 10.58
N VAL A 153 11.09 -3.78 10.32
CA VAL A 153 11.55 -4.62 9.21
C VAL A 153 11.31 -3.93 7.87
N SER A 154 10.10 -3.41 7.66
CA SER A 154 9.73 -2.75 6.40
C SER A 154 10.59 -1.52 6.13
N SER A 155 10.86 -0.71 7.17
CA SER A 155 11.73 0.47 7.09
C SER A 155 13.18 0.09 6.79
N ALA A 156 13.75 -0.86 7.53
CA ALA A 156 15.13 -1.30 7.33
C ALA A 156 15.35 -1.89 5.93
N ARG A 157 14.38 -2.68 5.44
CA ARG A 157 14.39 -3.21 4.07
C ARG A 157 14.36 -2.10 3.03
N GLY A 158 13.51 -1.09 3.21
CA GLY A 158 13.48 0.09 2.34
C GLY A 158 14.82 0.82 2.27
N SER A 159 15.53 0.92 3.40
CA SER A 159 16.89 1.47 3.45
C SER A 159 17.90 0.62 2.69
N VAL A 160 17.87 -0.72 2.86
CA VAL A 160 18.73 -1.65 2.11
C VAL A 160 18.50 -1.51 0.60
N ASP A 161 17.24 -1.51 0.16
CA ASP A 161 16.87 -1.43 -1.26
C ASP A 161 17.27 -0.08 -1.87
N SER A 162 16.99 1.03 -1.16
CA SER A 162 17.34 2.38 -1.62
C SER A 162 18.86 2.59 -1.75
N LEU A 163 19.62 2.17 -0.73
CA LEU A 163 21.10 2.27 -0.75
C LEU A 163 21.71 1.33 -1.79
N GLY A 164 21.12 0.14 -1.98
CA GLY A 164 21.52 -0.80 -3.03
C GLY A 164 21.33 -0.20 -4.43
N GLY A 165 20.17 0.41 -4.69
CA GLY A 165 19.92 1.12 -5.95
C GLY A 165 20.87 2.32 -6.16
N ARG A 166 21.24 3.03 -5.09
CA ARG A 166 22.24 4.11 -5.17
C ARG A 166 23.63 3.59 -5.54
N LEU A 167 24.04 2.44 -5.01
CA LEU A 167 25.32 1.83 -5.38
C LEU A 167 25.37 1.49 -6.87
N GLU A 168 24.31 0.88 -7.39
CA GLU A 168 24.19 0.57 -8.83
C GLU A 168 24.29 1.84 -9.69
N GLU A 169 23.56 2.89 -9.32
CA GLU A 169 23.61 4.19 -10.01
C GLU A 169 25.02 4.81 -10.00
N LEU A 170 25.73 4.73 -8.88
CA LEU A 170 27.10 5.23 -8.75
C LEU A 170 28.09 4.42 -9.60
N ASP A 171 27.93 3.10 -9.66
CA ASP A 171 28.72 2.22 -10.52
C ASP A 171 28.53 2.50 -12.01
N ASP A 172 27.29 2.75 -12.43
CA ASP A 172 26.98 3.17 -13.79
C ASP A 172 27.58 4.53 -14.15
N LYS A 173 27.53 5.50 -13.22
CA LYS A 173 28.16 6.82 -13.40
C LYS A 173 29.66 6.71 -13.52
N ILE A 174 30.32 5.88 -12.71
CA ILE A 174 31.75 5.61 -12.82
C ILE A 174 32.05 5.05 -14.21
N THR A 175 31.28 4.06 -14.66
CA THR A 175 31.46 3.43 -15.97
C THR A 175 31.27 4.44 -17.11
N ALA A 176 30.23 5.26 -17.05
CA ALA A 176 29.97 6.32 -18.04
C ALA A 176 31.10 7.34 -18.10
N LYS A 177 31.57 7.83 -16.94
CA LYS A 177 32.69 8.79 -16.88
C LYS A 177 34.01 8.17 -17.34
N GLN A 178 34.24 6.88 -17.09
CA GLN A 178 35.38 6.18 -17.64
C GLN A 178 35.31 6.04 -19.17
N ARG A 179 34.13 5.88 -19.77
CA ARG A 179 33.97 5.90 -21.23
C ARG A 179 34.25 7.30 -21.78
N GLU A 180 33.72 8.33 -21.13
CA GLU A 180 33.99 9.74 -21.49
C GLU A 180 35.49 10.05 -21.46
N LEU A 181 36.21 9.60 -20.42
CA LEU A 181 37.67 9.81 -20.30
C LEU A 181 38.48 9.21 -21.47
N ARG A 182 37.95 8.16 -22.13
CA ARG A 182 38.58 7.50 -23.28
C ARG A 182 38.24 8.17 -24.61
N ALA A 183 37.37 9.18 -24.62
CA ALA A 183 37.01 9.88 -25.84
C ALA A 183 38.21 10.64 -26.44
N ASP A 184 38.23 10.70 -27.76
CA ASP A 184 39.20 11.48 -28.51
C ASP A 184 38.86 12.98 -28.44
N GLY A 185 39.86 13.83 -28.72
CA GLY A 185 39.67 15.28 -28.77
C GLY A 185 39.58 16.01 -27.42
N LEU A 186 39.77 15.31 -26.30
CA LEU A 186 39.82 15.92 -24.97
C LEU A 186 41.14 16.64 -24.71
N THR A 187 41.06 17.84 -24.15
CA THR A 187 42.20 18.56 -23.58
C THR A 187 42.64 17.96 -22.25
N ASP A 188 43.85 18.27 -21.79
CA ASP A 188 44.36 17.78 -20.51
C ASP A 188 43.50 18.24 -19.33
N GLU A 189 43.06 19.50 -19.35
CA GLU A 189 42.14 20.07 -18.35
C GLU A 189 40.82 19.28 -18.30
N GLN A 190 40.22 18.95 -19.45
CA GLN A 190 38.99 18.14 -19.49
C GLN A 190 39.23 16.73 -18.92
N ARG A 191 40.38 16.11 -19.22
CA ARG A 191 40.73 14.79 -18.65
C ARG A 191 40.86 14.86 -17.14
N ASP A 192 41.49 15.90 -16.60
CA ASP A 192 41.67 16.09 -15.16
C ASP A 192 40.35 16.37 -14.43
N GLN A 193 39.44 17.12 -15.05
CA GLN A 193 38.08 17.30 -14.53
C GLN A 193 37.32 15.97 -14.47
N ILE A 194 37.38 15.14 -15.53
CA ILE A 194 36.73 13.82 -15.55
C ILE A 194 37.36 12.90 -14.49
N ARG A 195 38.69 12.88 -14.35
CA ARG A 195 39.38 12.08 -13.32
C ARG A 195 38.94 12.49 -11.91
N THR A 196 38.88 13.79 -11.65
CA THR A 196 38.41 14.33 -10.36
C THR A 196 36.99 13.87 -10.08
N ARG A 197 36.09 13.98 -11.07
CA ARG A 197 34.71 13.53 -10.92
C ARG A 197 34.59 12.03 -10.66
N ILE A 198 35.39 11.19 -11.30
CA ILE A 198 35.44 9.75 -11.03
C ILE A 198 35.85 9.49 -9.58
N GLN A 199 36.84 10.21 -9.05
CA GLN A 199 37.29 10.05 -7.67
C GLN A 199 36.22 10.48 -6.66
N GLU A 200 35.49 11.56 -6.93
CA GLU A 200 34.35 11.99 -6.10
C GLU A 200 33.27 10.90 -6.04
N ILE A 201 32.86 10.38 -7.20
CA ILE A 201 31.82 9.33 -7.26
C ILE A 201 32.28 8.07 -6.55
N ARG A 202 33.57 7.70 -6.66
CA ARG A 202 34.14 6.55 -5.93
C ARG A 202 34.10 6.72 -4.41
N ARG A 203 34.41 7.92 -3.91
CA ARG A 203 34.30 8.22 -2.47
C ARG A 203 32.85 8.11 -2.01
N GLU A 204 31.91 8.71 -2.75
CA GLU A 204 30.49 8.61 -2.43
C GLU A 204 29.99 7.15 -2.45
N ARG A 205 30.45 6.36 -3.41
CA ARG A 205 30.13 4.93 -3.49
C ARG A 205 30.66 4.18 -2.27
N GLU A 206 31.90 4.43 -1.86
CA GLU A 206 32.47 3.80 -0.66
C GLU A 206 31.67 4.16 0.59
N ASP A 207 31.27 5.42 0.74
CA ASP A 207 30.45 5.89 1.86
C ASP A 207 29.08 5.20 1.85
N THR A 208 28.43 5.17 0.68
CA THR A 208 27.14 4.49 0.47
C THR A 208 27.24 2.99 0.78
N GLU A 209 28.36 2.35 0.43
CA GLU A 209 28.58 0.93 0.70
C GLU A 209 28.68 0.64 2.20
N ARG A 210 29.34 1.53 2.96
CA ARG A 210 29.39 1.40 4.43
C ARG A 210 28.01 1.56 5.07
N ASP A 211 27.21 2.50 4.56
CA ASP A 211 25.84 2.70 5.04
C ASP A 211 24.91 1.54 4.63
N TRP A 212 25.04 1.01 3.41
CA TRP A 212 24.29 -0.16 2.96
C TRP A 212 24.56 -1.37 3.86
N ARG A 213 25.82 -1.64 4.19
CA ARG A 213 26.19 -2.71 5.14
C ARG A 213 25.65 -2.47 6.54
N ARG A 214 25.49 -1.20 6.97
CA ARG A 214 24.83 -0.88 8.25
C ARG A 214 23.34 -1.20 8.17
N ALA A 215 22.66 -0.76 7.12
CA ALA A 215 21.24 -1.04 6.90
C ALA A 215 20.94 -2.56 6.82
N GLN A 216 21.85 -3.36 6.25
CA GLN A 216 21.72 -4.83 6.25
C GLN A 216 21.72 -5.41 7.67
N ARG A 217 22.61 -4.95 8.54
CA ARG A 217 22.63 -5.40 9.95
C ARG A 217 21.37 -4.98 10.69
N GLU A 218 20.89 -3.76 10.44
CA GLU A 218 19.64 -3.26 11.00
C GLU A 218 18.43 -4.09 10.53
N LEU A 219 18.40 -4.50 9.27
CA LEU A 219 17.38 -5.41 8.75
C LEU A 219 17.43 -6.76 9.46
N ASP A 220 18.62 -7.36 9.58
CA ASP A 220 18.80 -8.63 10.28
C ASP A 220 18.35 -8.56 11.75
N ASP A 221 18.66 -7.46 12.45
CA ASP A 221 18.23 -7.19 13.82
C ASP A 221 16.70 -7.02 13.91
N ALA A 222 16.11 -6.25 12.99
CA ALA A 222 14.67 -6.04 12.93
C ALA A 222 13.92 -7.35 12.65
N GLU A 223 14.42 -8.19 11.75
CA GLU A 223 13.82 -9.48 11.42
C GLU A 223 13.90 -10.46 12.60
N ARG A 224 15.01 -10.47 13.34
CA ARG A 224 15.13 -11.24 14.59
C ARG A 224 14.08 -10.79 15.61
N ASN A 225 14.00 -9.49 15.87
CA ASN A 225 13.03 -8.94 16.82
C ASN A 225 11.59 -9.24 16.40
N ALA A 226 11.23 -9.02 15.13
CA ALA A 226 9.89 -9.33 14.62
C ALA A 226 9.53 -10.81 14.77
N ARG A 227 10.49 -11.71 14.54
CA ARG A 227 10.30 -13.16 14.76
C ARG A 227 10.04 -13.49 16.23
N ASP A 228 10.79 -12.90 17.15
CA ASP A 228 10.63 -13.13 18.59
C ASP A 228 9.29 -12.60 19.11
N VAL A 229 8.92 -11.39 18.69
CA VAL A 229 7.63 -10.76 19.00
C VAL A 229 6.47 -11.60 18.45
N ARG A 230 6.56 -12.04 17.19
CA ARG A 230 5.56 -12.92 16.56
C ARG A 230 5.41 -14.22 17.32
N TYR A 231 6.53 -14.88 17.65
CA TYR A 231 6.53 -16.13 18.40
C TYR A 231 5.87 -15.99 19.78
N ARG A 232 6.18 -14.90 20.50
CA ARG A 232 5.56 -14.60 21.80
C ARG A 232 4.04 -14.52 21.68
N PHE A 233 3.52 -13.76 20.73
CA PHE A 233 2.08 -13.49 20.65
C PHE A 233 1.29 -14.58 19.93
N GLN A 234 1.91 -15.38 19.06
CA GLN A 234 1.28 -16.58 18.51
C GLN A 234 0.88 -17.59 19.59
N ARG A 235 1.63 -17.67 20.69
CA ARG A 235 1.30 -18.53 21.83
C ARG A 235 0.08 -18.06 22.63
N ILE A 236 -0.27 -16.78 22.51
CA ILE A 236 -1.37 -16.14 23.25
C ILE A 236 -2.63 -16.08 22.38
N TYR A 237 -2.48 -15.59 21.14
CA TYR A 237 -3.61 -15.28 20.24
C TYR A 237 -3.81 -16.31 19.11
N GLY A 238 -2.94 -17.33 19.02
CA GLY A 238 -2.97 -18.33 17.94
C GLY A 238 -2.23 -17.87 16.68
N ALA A 239 -2.33 -18.65 15.60
CA ALA A 239 -1.76 -18.29 14.31
C ALA A 239 -2.61 -17.20 13.63
N TRP A 240 -1.95 -16.24 12.99
CA TRP A 240 -2.56 -15.04 12.43
C TRP A 240 -1.77 -14.45 11.27
#